data_AF-A0A0C4DUD3-F1
#
_entry.id   AF-A0A0C4DUD3-F1
#
_cell.length_a   1.000
_cell.length_b   1.000
_cell.length_c   1.000
_cell.angle_alpha   90.00
_cell.angle_beta   90.00
_cell.angle_gamma   90.00
#
_symmetry.space_group_name_H-M   'P 1'
#
loop_
_entity.id
_entity.type
_entity.pdbx_description
1 polymer ?
#
loop_
_entity_poly.entity_id
_entity_poly.type
_entity_poly.pdbx_seq_one_letter_code
_entity_poly.pdbx_strand_id
1 'polypeptide(L)'
;MFSAIAYGFAPVPPPARRPQDVPPPTPVNLPGYCPRVIDDHDGGDGATTSLIALLQTIIRPTEVDDRHFQALGVHVTPDVDLGVLVPDPAVVPDFAAWDKLSFAEACDSNQSTRVRLNNGNMSPGVQVYHERIRELSHPNEAAFMTVRRVNYGPGQPQARLGNSYEFFRLLETCASYWDDTSTPPESESKATKEHDPDGSCGDAAKPVGARYFRTGAGSAMPPDVRVNLVNAFVKLVAYDFGCNVNGSRVEPRLYLNLPTLPAPAPDEVPAVVPGSATTASSSPSEPSAPPAANPDAGSTTPPAIPGRSSYFGSACQFVFRMPTTREEARAGIADGPLAAVSARHTTSFSPRDSSDSSNGSSDKESVMDMAREIVAALLTAQHRAREGRAERRVGLGAWWTTRRRWGGGEGGPIGREVDSNSATSTTTSTSSTSTTIRLRASPAVASILATTAADPGDEAVEPGTTPSEGSDPPTVPPPGDTAALPASVFARRKSPQHHPVPSLSSRPQRSKARRTTLAIYDNYRMVRPPSSSWDKKVRYSAIGREPGADYDDVFVVSAVFHHISILRVRVPLRLLRVLEGEPDERRSDGGRSWGKLEVFRSRWFDFFLPDDRIAAMKLIWVMMAYLMRKGDDVDMKMDGT
;
A
#
# COMPACT_ATOMS: atom_id res chain seq x y z
N MET A 1 -36.87 -37.20 -41.46
CA MET A 1 -36.35 -37.79 -40.22
C MET A 1 -34.93 -37.28 -40.02
N PHE A 2 -34.62 -36.51 -38.97
CA PHE A 2 -33.24 -36.29 -38.53
C PHE A 2 -33.20 -36.15 -36.99
N SER A 3 -32.14 -36.70 -36.39
CA SER A 3 -32.08 -37.07 -34.97
C SER A 3 -32.16 -35.91 -33.99
N ALA A 4 -32.79 -36.18 -32.84
CA ALA A 4 -32.56 -35.43 -31.62
C ALA A 4 -31.15 -35.71 -31.07
N ILE A 5 -30.43 -34.66 -30.70
CA ILE A 5 -29.16 -34.77 -29.96
C ILE A 5 -29.48 -34.64 -28.47
N ALA A 6 -29.36 -35.75 -27.74
CA ALA A 6 -29.48 -35.75 -26.29
C ALA A 6 -28.24 -35.08 -25.66
N TYR A 7 -28.44 -33.97 -24.96
CA TYR A 7 -27.40 -33.41 -24.09
C TYR A 7 -27.22 -34.31 -22.87
N GLY A 8 -26.09 -35.02 -22.81
CA GLY A 8 -25.75 -35.88 -21.69
C GLY A 8 -25.54 -35.06 -20.41
N PHE A 9 -26.15 -35.53 -19.31
CA PHE A 9 -25.82 -35.05 -17.98
C PHE A 9 -24.35 -35.37 -17.68
N ALA A 10 -23.52 -34.34 -17.47
CA ALA A 10 -22.22 -34.53 -16.86
C ALA A 10 -22.42 -35.00 -15.40
N PRO A 11 -21.79 -36.10 -14.96
CA PRO A 11 -21.95 -36.57 -13.60
C PRO A 11 -21.42 -35.52 -12.61
N VAL A 12 -22.17 -35.30 -11.53
CA VAL A 12 -21.72 -34.48 -10.40
C VAL A 12 -20.40 -35.08 -9.88
N PRO A 13 -19.31 -34.29 -9.75
CA PRO A 13 -18.05 -34.82 -9.24
C PRO A 13 -18.28 -35.38 -7.82
N PRO A 14 -17.66 -36.52 -7.46
CA PRO A 14 -17.82 -37.08 -6.13
C PRO A 14 -17.36 -36.06 -5.06
N PRO A 15 -17.97 -36.06 -3.86
CA PRO A 15 -17.56 -35.15 -2.79
C PRO A 15 -16.07 -35.32 -2.54
N ALA A 16 -15.34 -34.20 -2.55
CA ALA A 16 -13.90 -34.18 -2.42
C ALA A 16 -13.50 -34.83 -1.09
N ARG A 17 -12.99 -36.07 -1.14
CA ARG A 17 -12.37 -36.68 0.03
C ARG A 17 -11.19 -35.79 0.43
N ARG A 18 -11.11 -35.44 1.72
CA ARG A 18 -9.95 -34.72 2.27
C ARG A 18 -8.67 -35.42 1.79
N PRO A 19 -7.74 -34.73 1.12
CA PRO A 19 -6.49 -35.34 0.66
C PRO A 19 -5.78 -35.99 1.86
N GLN A 20 -5.21 -37.17 1.65
CA GLN A 20 -4.67 -37.97 2.77
C GLN A 20 -3.40 -37.35 3.38
N ASP A 21 -2.78 -36.41 2.66
CA ASP A 21 -1.53 -35.73 3.02
C ASP A 21 -1.70 -34.25 3.42
N VAL A 22 -2.89 -33.81 3.83
CA VAL A 22 -3.08 -32.42 4.32
C VAL A 22 -2.25 -32.20 5.60
N PRO A 23 -1.34 -31.21 5.65
CA PRO A 23 -0.53 -30.96 6.84
C PRO A 23 -1.39 -30.55 8.04
N PRO A 24 -0.91 -30.70 9.28
CA PRO A 24 -1.66 -30.29 10.47
C PRO A 24 -2.07 -28.82 10.42
N PRO A 25 -3.20 -28.44 11.04
CA PRO A 25 -3.66 -27.06 11.06
C PRO A 25 -2.64 -26.15 11.73
N THR A 26 -2.42 -24.96 11.16
CA THR A 26 -1.57 -23.95 11.77
C THR A 26 -2.35 -23.29 12.92
N PRO A 27 -1.83 -23.29 14.17
CA PRO A 27 -2.52 -22.68 15.30
C PRO A 27 -2.82 -21.19 15.08
N VAL A 28 -4.04 -20.79 15.42
CA VAL A 28 -4.50 -19.39 15.31
C VAL A 28 -4.41 -18.74 16.68
N ASN A 29 -3.23 -18.23 17.02
CA ASN A 29 -3.01 -17.40 18.21
C ASN A 29 -2.93 -15.93 17.78
N LEU A 30 -3.76 -15.05 18.33
CA LEU A 30 -3.78 -13.63 17.94
C LEU A 30 -2.79 -12.79 18.79
N PRO A 31 -2.18 -11.73 18.20
CA PRO A 31 -1.14 -10.95 18.86
C PRO A 31 -1.68 -10.23 20.11
N GLY A 32 -1.14 -10.62 21.27
CA GLY A 32 -1.66 -10.23 22.59
C GLY A 32 -0.99 -9.03 23.25
N TYR A 33 0.18 -8.60 22.76
CA TYR A 33 0.97 -7.54 23.39
C TYR A 33 0.27 -6.18 23.33
N CYS A 34 0.05 -5.57 24.51
CA CYS A 34 -0.62 -4.30 24.70
C CYS A 34 0.18 -3.43 25.68
N PRO A 35 1.12 -2.58 25.23
CA PRO A 35 1.90 -1.72 26.11
C PRO A 35 0.98 -0.71 26.81
N ARG A 36 1.20 -0.54 28.12
CA ARG A 36 0.48 0.42 28.97
C ARG A 36 1.47 1.34 29.66
N VAL A 37 1.45 2.61 29.28
CA VAL A 37 2.14 3.67 30.02
C VAL A 37 1.27 4.06 31.20
N ILE A 38 1.68 3.62 32.40
CA ILE A 38 0.95 3.80 33.66
C ILE A 38 0.96 5.28 34.06
N ASP A 39 2.12 5.94 34.02
CA ASP A 39 2.27 7.37 34.34
C ASP A 39 3.08 8.16 33.28
N ASP A 40 2.90 9.48 33.26
CA ASP A 40 3.86 10.39 32.58
C ASP A 40 5.09 10.70 33.45
N HIS A 41 5.00 10.40 34.75
CA HIS A 41 6.12 10.37 35.68
C HIS A 41 6.66 8.94 35.80
N ASP A 42 7.57 8.55 34.92
CA ASP A 42 8.47 7.43 35.23
C ASP A 42 9.91 7.93 35.35
N GLY A 43 10.33 8.07 36.60
CA GLY A 43 11.67 8.48 37.02
C GLY A 43 12.67 7.33 37.08
N GLY A 44 12.41 6.21 36.39
CA GLY A 44 13.31 5.06 36.33
C GLY A 44 14.50 5.25 35.37
N ASP A 45 15.60 5.85 35.87
CA ASP A 45 17.00 5.84 35.35
C ASP A 45 17.28 6.29 33.89
N GLY A 46 16.25 6.44 33.04
CA GLY A 46 16.33 6.94 31.66
C GLY A 46 16.48 8.46 31.57
N ALA A 47 17.38 9.05 32.35
CA ALA A 47 17.44 10.48 32.60
C ALA A 47 18.08 11.34 31.49
N THR A 48 18.72 10.72 30.47
CA THR A 48 19.65 11.44 29.56
C THR A 48 19.54 11.12 28.07
N THR A 49 18.78 10.10 27.65
CA THR A 49 18.77 9.65 26.24
C THR A 49 17.55 10.17 25.48
N SER A 50 17.77 10.99 24.44
CA SER A 50 16.73 11.42 23.51
C SER A 50 15.99 10.23 22.87
N LEU A 51 14.67 10.33 22.73
CA LEU A 51 13.81 9.38 22.02
C LEU A 51 14.40 8.98 20.67
N ILE A 52 14.83 9.96 19.87
CA ILE A 52 15.35 9.69 18.52
C ILE A 52 16.68 8.93 18.59
N ALA A 53 17.55 9.25 19.55
CA ALA A 53 18.80 8.52 19.76
C ALA A 53 18.51 7.06 20.16
N LEU A 54 17.53 6.83 21.04
CA LEU A 54 17.09 5.48 21.44
C LEU A 54 16.49 4.71 20.25
N LEU A 55 15.56 5.29 19.49
CA LEU A 55 14.97 4.64 18.31
C LEU A 55 16.02 4.35 17.22
N GLN A 56 17.05 5.20 17.09
CA GLN A 56 18.18 4.97 16.19
C GLN A 56 19.13 3.84 16.66
N THR A 57 18.95 3.26 17.85
CA THR A 57 19.67 2.04 18.26
C THR A 57 19.09 0.75 17.66
N ILE A 58 17.84 0.79 17.16
CA ILE A 58 17.18 -0.36 16.54
C ILE A 58 17.79 -0.60 15.15
N ILE A 59 18.58 -1.65 15.01
CA ILE A 59 19.17 -2.12 13.75
C ILE A 59 18.34 -3.28 13.17
N ARG A 60 17.76 -4.13 14.04
CA ARG A 60 16.92 -5.28 13.67
C ARG A 60 15.53 -5.18 14.30
N PRO A 61 14.45 -5.61 13.62
CA PRO A 61 13.11 -5.63 14.20
C PRO A 61 13.02 -6.40 15.53
N THR A 62 13.85 -7.43 15.71
CA THR A 62 13.93 -8.26 16.93
C THR A 62 14.54 -7.56 18.14
N GLU A 63 15.09 -6.36 17.98
CA GLU A 63 15.64 -5.53 19.05
C GLU A 63 14.59 -4.58 19.65
N VAL A 64 13.37 -4.53 19.09
CA VAL A 64 12.27 -3.77 19.66
C VAL A 64 11.73 -4.50 20.90
N ASP A 65 11.55 -3.73 21.97
CA ASP A 65 11.11 -4.16 23.30
C ASP A 65 10.31 -3.03 23.98
N ASP A 66 9.79 -3.31 25.18
CA ASP A 66 8.97 -2.40 26.00
C ASP A 66 9.60 -1.01 26.20
N ARG A 67 10.94 -0.90 26.28
CA ARG A 67 11.64 0.38 26.52
C ARG A 67 11.37 1.38 25.39
N HIS A 68 11.20 0.89 24.16
CA HIS A 68 10.95 1.73 22.98
C HIS A 68 9.49 2.22 22.97
N PHE A 69 8.55 1.39 23.41
CA PHE A 69 7.14 1.77 23.56
C PHE A 69 6.94 2.75 24.72
N GLN A 70 7.60 2.53 25.86
CA GLN A 70 7.60 3.45 27.01
C GLN A 70 8.20 4.82 26.65
N ALA A 71 9.32 4.83 25.92
CA ALA A 71 9.94 6.07 25.44
C ALA A 71 9.02 6.84 24.47
N LEU A 72 8.38 6.15 23.52
CA LEU A 72 7.38 6.75 22.63
C LEU A 72 6.11 7.22 23.38
N GLY A 73 5.83 6.67 24.56
CA GLY A 73 4.61 6.94 25.33
C GLY A 73 3.40 6.13 24.87
N VAL A 74 3.59 4.94 24.26
CA VAL A 74 2.51 4.16 23.66
C VAL A 74 1.60 3.54 24.72
N HIS A 75 0.31 3.87 24.68
CA HIS A 75 -0.71 3.34 25.57
C HIS A 75 -1.83 2.69 24.76
N VAL A 76 -1.96 1.36 24.86
CA VAL A 76 -2.96 0.57 24.12
C VAL A 76 -4.15 0.24 25.00
N THR A 77 -5.33 0.71 24.56
CA THR A 77 -6.64 0.26 25.01
C THR A 77 -7.14 -0.81 24.02
N PRO A 78 -7.09 -2.10 24.37
CA PRO A 78 -7.54 -3.19 23.51
C PRO A 78 -9.07 -3.35 23.54
N ASP A 79 -9.59 -4.07 22.54
CA ASP A 79 -10.97 -4.56 22.45
C ASP A 79 -12.05 -3.48 22.67
N VAL A 80 -11.81 -2.26 22.15
CA VAL A 80 -12.77 -1.14 22.29
C VAL A 80 -13.98 -1.26 21.36
N ASP A 81 -15.12 -0.77 21.84
CA ASP A 81 -16.35 -0.64 21.06
C ASP A 81 -16.28 0.47 20.00
N LEU A 82 -17.15 0.35 19.00
CA LEU A 82 -17.28 1.27 17.86
C LEU A 82 -17.35 2.75 18.28
N GLY A 83 -18.16 3.07 19.29
CA GLY A 83 -18.35 4.44 19.79
C GLY A 83 -17.17 5.02 20.57
N VAL A 84 -16.19 4.19 20.96
CA VAL A 84 -14.94 4.63 21.60
C VAL A 84 -13.82 4.73 20.56
N LEU A 85 -13.82 3.83 19.56
CA LEU A 85 -12.83 3.78 18.49
C LEU A 85 -12.88 5.01 17.58
N VAL A 86 -14.04 5.62 17.38
CA VAL A 86 -14.21 6.82 16.54
C VAL A 86 -14.39 8.06 17.44
N PRO A 87 -13.65 9.18 17.21
CA PRO A 87 -13.66 10.32 18.13
C PRO A 87 -15.00 11.05 18.23
N ASP A 88 -15.72 11.13 17.11
CA ASP A 88 -17.04 11.75 17.01
C ASP A 88 -18.12 10.66 16.85
N PRO A 89 -19.02 10.47 17.84
CA PRO A 89 -20.13 9.53 17.70
C PRO A 89 -21.22 10.03 16.74
N ALA A 90 -21.28 11.32 16.38
CA ALA A 90 -22.32 11.86 15.49
C ALA A 90 -22.17 11.41 14.02
N VAL A 91 -20.96 10.99 13.60
CA VAL A 91 -20.75 10.37 12.27
C VAL A 91 -21.08 8.86 12.24
N VAL A 92 -21.42 8.25 13.38
CA VAL A 92 -21.84 6.84 13.46
C VAL A 92 -23.30 6.75 12.99
N PRO A 93 -23.62 6.04 11.89
CA PRO A 93 -25.00 5.80 11.53
C PRO A 93 -25.72 4.98 12.61
N ASP A 94 -27.02 5.22 12.81
CA ASP A 94 -27.84 4.34 13.64
C ASP A 94 -28.07 2.99 12.93
N PHE A 95 -27.06 2.13 13.02
CA PHE A 95 -27.10 0.77 12.49
C PHE A 95 -28.22 -0.05 13.13
N ALA A 96 -28.63 0.24 14.37
CA ALA A 96 -29.71 -0.49 15.03
C ALA A 96 -31.11 -0.08 14.52
N ALA A 97 -31.28 1.14 14.01
CA ALA A 97 -32.43 1.52 13.20
C ALA A 97 -32.33 0.95 11.77
N TRP A 98 -31.17 1.07 11.12
CA TRP A 98 -30.98 0.59 9.75
C TRP A 98 -31.18 -0.92 9.62
N ASP A 99 -30.72 -1.72 10.58
CA ASP A 99 -30.86 -3.19 10.61
C ASP A 99 -32.34 -3.64 10.76
N LYS A 100 -33.24 -2.76 11.21
CA LYS A 100 -34.68 -3.06 11.35
C LYS A 100 -35.50 -2.77 10.11
N LEU A 101 -34.98 -1.95 9.19
CA LEU A 101 -35.69 -1.59 7.96
C LEU A 101 -35.73 -2.79 7.00
N SER A 102 -36.85 -2.99 6.32
CA SER A 102 -36.88 -3.83 5.13
C SER A 102 -36.09 -3.17 4.00
N PHE A 103 -35.71 -3.96 2.99
CA PHE A 103 -34.97 -3.43 1.84
C PHE A 103 -35.76 -2.38 1.05
N ALA A 104 -37.09 -2.46 1.02
CA ALA A 104 -37.94 -1.46 0.36
C ALA A 104 -37.88 -0.13 1.12
N GLU A 105 -38.10 -0.16 2.44
CA GLU A 105 -38.00 1.03 3.30
C GLU A 105 -36.58 1.64 3.30
N ALA A 106 -35.54 0.81 3.18
CA ALA A 106 -34.16 1.27 3.01
C ALA A 106 -33.93 1.98 1.66
N CYS A 107 -34.57 1.54 0.58
CA CYS A 107 -34.55 2.25 -0.71
C CYS A 107 -35.27 3.61 -0.60
N ASP A 108 -36.47 3.63 -0.02
CA ASP A 108 -37.30 4.83 0.09
C ASP A 108 -36.67 5.90 0.99
N SER A 109 -36.06 5.48 2.11
CA SER A 109 -35.34 6.36 3.04
C SER A 109 -33.91 6.69 2.62
N ASN A 110 -33.35 6.03 1.59
CA ASN A 110 -31.93 6.12 1.24
C ASN A 110 -31.42 7.57 1.17
N GLN A 111 -32.13 8.45 0.46
CA GLN A 111 -31.67 9.82 0.22
C GLN A 111 -31.61 10.69 1.50
N SER A 112 -32.43 10.41 2.52
CA SER A 112 -32.37 11.14 3.80
C SER A 112 -31.20 10.69 4.70
N THR A 113 -30.71 9.47 4.49
CA THR A 113 -29.58 8.91 5.27
C THR A 113 -28.19 9.30 4.76
N ARG A 114 -28.11 10.01 3.63
CA ARG A 114 -26.84 10.36 2.98
C ARG A 114 -26.34 11.73 3.40
N VAL A 115 -25.06 11.80 3.75
CA VAL A 115 -24.40 13.03 4.23
C VAL A 115 -23.42 13.56 3.17
N ARG A 116 -23.20 14.88 3.14
CA ARG A 116 -22.20 15.51 2.26
C ARG A 116 -20.79 15.12 2.69
N LEU A 117 -19.98 14.59 1.78
CA LEU A 117 -18.56 14.28 2.03
C LEU A 117 -17.64 15.43 1.61
N ASN A 118 -16.43 15.48 2.18
CA ASN A 118 -15.39 16.49 1.85
C ASN A 118 -14.87 16.45 0.39
N ASN A 119 -15.22 15.42 -0.37
CA ASN A 119 -14.84 15.26 -1.78
C ASN A 119 -15.88 15.81 -2.77
N GLY A 120 -16.97 16.39 -2.28
CA GLY A 120 -18.04 16.87 -3.14
C GLY A 120 -18.98 15.77 -3.64
N ASN A 121 -18.94 14.56 -3.07
CA ASN A 121 -19.95 13.51 -3.28
C ASN A 121 -20.90 13.40 -2.07
N MET A 122 -21.96 12.61 -2.22
CA MET A 122 -22.82 12.19 -1.11
C MET A 122 -22.36 10.82 -0.62
N SER A 123 -22.36 10.59 0.70
CA SER A 123 -22.01 9.31 1.32
C SER A 123 -22.86 8.16 0.74
N PRO A 124 -22.43 6.90 0.90
CA PRO A 124 -23.36 5.80 0.84
C PRO A 124 -24.43 5.97 1.94
N GLY A 125 -25.65 5.53 1.64
CA GLY A 125 -26.79 5.54 2.56
C GLY A 125 -27.25 4.13 2.91
N VAL A 126 -28.40 4.05 3.58
CA VAL A 126 -28.92 2.78 4.14
C VAL A 126 -29.21 1.71 3.07
N GLN A 127 -29.51 2.08 1.83
CA GLN A 127 -29.66 1.12 0.73
C GLN A 127 -28.34 0.36 0.46
N VAL A 128 -27.23 1.09 0.27
CA VAL A 128 -25.91 0.50 -0.01
C VAL A 128 -25.47 -0.36 1.18
N TYR A 129 -25.74 0.09 2.40
CA TYR A 129 -25.49 -0.66 3.62
C TYR A 129 -26.22 -2.02 3.63
N HIS A 130 -27.52 -2.04 3.30
CA HIS A 130 -28.30 -3.28 3.17
C HIS A 130 -27.78 -4.20 2.06
N GLU A 131 -27.35 -3.64 0.93
CA GLU A 131 -26.71 -4.41 -0.14
C GLU A 131 -25.41 -5.07 0.35
N ARG A 132 -24.54 -4.33 1.04
CA ARG A 132 -23.27 -4.85 1.59
C ARG A 132 -23.47 -5.91 2.66
N ILE A 133 -24.46 -5.74 3.55
CA ILE A 133 -24.80 -6.77 4.56
C ILE A 133 -25.31 -8.04 3.88
N ARG A 134 -26.28 -7.94 2.97
CA ARG A 134 -26.82 -9.08 2.23
C ARG A 134 -25.74 -9.82 1.44
N GLU A 135 -24.81 -9.09 0.84
CA GLU A 135 -23.66 -9.67 0.15
C GLU A 135 -22.75 -10.45 1.12
N LEU A 136 -22.32 -9.83 2.22
CA LEU A 136 -21.37 -10.43 3.18
C LEU A 136 -21.96 -11.55 4.06
N SER A 137 -23.29 -11.56 4.26
CA SER A 137 -24.00 -12.58 5.06
C SER A 137 -24.13 -13.94 4.37
N HIS A 138 -23.66 -14.11 3.12
CA HIS A 138 -23.70 -15.39 2.45
C HIS A 138 -22.80 -16.44 3.17
N PRO A 139 -23.31 -17.67 3.41
CA PRO A 139 -22.50 -18.77 3.91
C PRO A 139 -21.34 -19.10 2.95
N ASN A 140 -20.22 -19.53 3.54
CA ASN A 140 -18.95 -19.70 2.84
C ASN A 140 -19.08 -20.72 1.70
N GLU A 141 -19.75 -21.84 1.96
CA GLU A 141 -20.05 -22.86 0.96
C GLU A 141 -20.81 -22.29 -0.25
N ALA A 142 -21.91 -21.56 -0.02
CA ALA A 142 -22.70 -20.97 -1.10
C ALA A 142 -21.91 -19.92 -1.89
N ALA A 143 -21.08 -19.10 -1.22
CA ALA A 143 -20.24 -18.14 -1.88
C ALA A 143 -19.11 -18.81 -2.71
N PHE A 144 -18.44 -19.82 -2.15
CA PHE A 144 -17.37 -20.55 -2.83
C PHE A 144 -17.89 -21.37 -4.03
N MET A 145 -19.10 -21.92 -3.95
CA MET A 145 -19.79 -22.51 -5.10
C MET A 145 -19.99 -21.49 -6.23
N THR A 146 -20.44 -20.26 -5.93
CA THR A 146 -20.57 -19.19 -6.93
C THR A 146 -19.22 -18.77 -7.51
N VAL A 147 -18.19 -18.58 -6.69
CA VAL A 147 -16.82 -18.24 -7.13
C VAL A 147 -16.28 -19.29 -8.09
N ARG A 148 -16.39 -20.58 -7.73
CA ARG A 148 -15.93 -21.71 -8.54
C ARG A 148 -16.86 -22.06 -9.71
N ARG A 149 -18.00 -21.37 -9.84
CA ARG A 149 -19.05 -21.62 -10.84
C ARG A 149 -19.56 -23.07 -10.85
N VAL A 150 -19.71 -23.64 -9.65
CA VAL A 150 -20.29 -24.98 -9.47
C VAL A 150 -21.79 -24.92 -9.73
N ASN A 151 -22.31 -25.88 -10.48
CA ASN A 151 -23.75 -25.96 -10.77
C ASN A 151 -24.53 -26.26 -9.48
N TYR A 152 -25.54 -25.45 -9.19
CA TYR A 152 -26.50 -25.69 -8.13
C TYR A 152 -27.45 -26.83 -8.52
N GLY A 153 -27.87 -27.63 -7.53
CA GLY A 153 -28.94 -28.60 -7.73
C GLY A 153 -30.26 -27.90 -8.09
N PRO A 154 -31.18 -28.58 -8.80
CA PRO A 154 -32.45 -27.98 -9.20
C PRO A 154 -33.21 -27.46 -7.97
N GLY A 155 -33.49 -26.15 -7.96
CA GLY A 155 -34.20 -25.46 -6.88
C GLY A 155 -33.32 -24.71 -5.86
N GLN A 156 -31.99 -24.87 -5.86
CA GLN A 156 -31.13 -24.06 -5.00
C GLN A 156 -30.79 -22.69 -5.63
N PRO A 157 -31.06 -21.56 -4.95
CA PRO A 157 -30.72 -20.23 -5.47
C PRO A 157 -29.22 -19.98 -5.40
N GLN A 158 -28.66 -19.47 -6.51
CA GLN A 158 -27.26 -19.07 -6.56
C GLN A 158 -26.99 -17.84 -5.66
N ALA A 159 -25.94 -17.92 -4.83
CA ALA A 159 -25.46 -16.80 -4.01
C ALA A 159 -25.10 -15.58 -4.89
N ARG A 160 -25.75 -14.43 -4.63
CA ARG A 160 -25.55 -13.18 -5.39
C ARG A 160 -24.51 -12.32 -4.68
N LEU A 161 -23.24 -12.56 -5.01
CA LEU A 161 -22.11 -11.93 -4.32
C LEU A 161 -21.88 -10.46 -4.71
N GLY A 162 -22.36 -10.01 -5.87
CA GLY A 162 -22.31 -8.60 -6.28
C GLY A 162 -20.91 -7.98 -6.16
N ASN A 163 -20.80 -6.94 -5.33
CA ASN A 163 -19.56 -6.19 -5.10
C ASN A 163 -18.57 -7.00 -4.25
N SER A 164 -19.05 -7.83 -3.32
CA SER A 164 -18.24 -8.73 -2.48
C SER A 164 -17.62 -9.92 -3.23
N TYR A 165 -17.93 -10.13 -4.52
CA TYR A 165 -17.41 -11.27 -5.30
C TYR A 165 -15.88 -11.42 -5.21
N GLU A 166 -15.13 -10.31 -5.31
CA GLU A 166 -13.66 -10.35 -5.25
C GLU A 166 -13.15 -10.69 -3.84
N PHE A 167 -13.84 -10.22 -2.78
CA PHE A 167 -13.55 -10.62 -1.41
C PHE A 167 -13.75 -12.13 -1.21
N PHE A 168 -14.90 -12.67 -1.62
CA PHE A 168 -15.15 -14.11 -1.52
C PHE A 168 -14.23 -14.96 -2.39
N ARG A 169 -13.82 -14.46 -3.56
CA ARG A 169 -12.81 -15.11 -4.41
C ARG A 169 -11.46 -15.24 -3.71
N LEU A 170 -11.05 -14.22 -2.97
CA LEU A 170 -9.80 -14.22 -2.21
C LEU A 170 -9.92 -15.00 -0.90
N LEU A 171 -11.10 -15.02 -0.27
CA LEU A 171 -11.37 -15.82 0.92
C LEU A 171 -11.39 -17.32 0.59
N GLU A 172 -11.93 -17.70 -0.57
CA GLU A 172 -11.87 -19.08 -1.10
C GLU A 172 -10.41 -19.54 -1.31
N THR A 173 -9.56 -18.65 -1.84
CA THR A 173 -8.11 -18.91 -1.94
C THR A 173 -7.46 -19.00 -0.55
N CYS A 174 -7.89 -18.20 0.42
CA CYS A 174 -7.43 -18.25 1.81
C CYS A 174 -7.84 -19.57 2.51
N ALA A 175 -9.05 -20.09 2.24
CA ALA A 175 -9.56 -21.37 2.73
C ALA A 175 -8.76 -22.60 2.25
N SER A 176 -7.89 -22.43 1.25
CA SER A 176 -6.93 -23.48 0.87
C SER A 176 -5.78 -23.62 1.89
N TYR A 177 -5.57 -22.65 2.78
CA TYR A 177 -4.47 -22.59 3.75
C TYR A 177 -4.91 -22.49 5.22
N TRP A 178 -6.17 -22.13 5.47
CA TRP A 178 -6.77 -22.01 6.80
C TRP A 178 -8.07 -22.80 6.84
N ASP A 179 -8.35 -23.47 7.96
CA ASP A 179 -9.60 -24.20 8.14
C ASP A 179 -10.75 -23.21 8.36
N ASP A 180 -11.92 -23.50 7.80
CA ASP A 180 -13.10 -22.63 7.89
C ASP A 180 -13.71 -22.70 9.30
N THR A 181 -13.49 -21.64 10.09
CA THR A 181 -13.93 -21.54 11.48
C THR A 181 -15.44 -21.45 11.66
N SER A 182 -16.21 -21.24 10.58
CA SER A 182 -17.68 -21.37 10.61
C SER A 182 -18.16 -22.82 10.63
N THR A 183 -17.27 -23.80 10.42
CA THR A 183 -17.60 -25.23 10.38
C THR A 183 -17.15 -25.96 11.66
N PRO A 184 -18.00 -26.81 12.28
CA PRO A 184 -17.61 -27.53 13.49
C PRO A 184 -16.46 -28.52 13.26
N PRO A 185 -15.54 -28.71 14.23
CA PRO A 185 -14.48 -29.70 14.14
C PRO A 185 -15.05 -31.13 14.10
N GLU A 186 -14.48 -31.97 13.22
CA GLU A 186 -15.05 -33.31 12.93
C GLU A 186 -15.14 -34.24 14.15
N SER A 187 -14.38 -33.98 15.22
CA SER A 187 -14.43 -34.74 16.48
C SER A 187 -15.81 -34.78 17.12
N GLU A 188 -16.58 -33.70 17.04
CA GLU A 188 -17.95 -33.64 17.57
C GLU A 188 -18.93 -34.38 16.65
N SER A 189 -18.73 -34.27 15.32
CA SER A 189 -19.60 -34.91 14.32
C SER A 189 -19.54 -36.44 14.27
N LYS A 190 -18.54 -37.06 14.93
CA LYS A 190 -18.48 -38.51 15.14
C LYS A 190 -19.16 -38.98 16.43
N ALA A 191 -19.32 -38.11 17.42
CA ALA A 191 -19.92 -38.47 18.70
C ALA A 191 -21.46 -38.62 18.63
N THR A 192 -22.12 -37.94 17.68
CA THR A 192 -23.59 -37.97 17.54
C THR A 192 -24.15 -39.15 16.74
N LYS A 193 -23.32 -40.15 16.39
CA LYS A 193 -23.78 -41.42 15.82
C LYS A 193 -23.88 -42.49 16.90
N GLU A 194 -24.75 -42.25 17.88
CA GLU A 194 -25.24 -43.33 18.73
C GLU A 194 -26.14 -44.28 17.93
N HIS A 195 -26.30 -45.48 18.47
CA HIS A 195 -26.60 -46.69 17.72
C HIS A 195 -28.09 -47.04 17.81
N ASP A 196 -28.88 -46.60 16.83
CA ASP A 196 -30.23 -47.15 16.59
C ASP A 196 -30.14 -48.43 15.74
N PRO A 197 -30.65 -49.58 16.21
CA PRO A 197 -30.65 -50.83 15.47
C PRO A 197 -32.08 -51.24 15.07
N ASP A 198 -32.73 -50.48 14.18
CA ASP A 198 -33.78 -51.07 13.35
C ASP A 198 -33.84 -50.45 11.94
N GLY A 199 -34.16 -51.27 10.95
CA GLY A 199 -34.09 -50.92 9.55
C GLY A 199 -35.43 -50.47 8.99
N SER A 200 -35.51 -49.24 8.49
CA SER A 200 -36.54 -48.88 7.51
C SER A 200 -36.04 -47.87 6.48
N CYS A 201 -36.60 -47.98 5.28
CA CYS A 201 -36.15 -47.30 4.07
C CYS A 201 -36.72 -45.87 4.00
N GLY A 202 -35.90 -44.88 3.67
CA GLY A 202 -36.39 -43.52 3.44
C GLY A 202 -35.38 -42.39 3.61
N ASP A 203 -34.08 -42.64 3.48
CA ASP A 203 -33.07 -41.58 3.65
C ASP A 203 -33.07 -40.64 2.43
N ALA A 204 -33.88 -39.58 2.52
CA ALA A 204 -33.84 -38.45 1.61
C ALA A 204 -32.51 -37.73 1.82
N ALA A 205 -31.47 -38.24 1.15
CA ALA A 205 -30.10 -37.76 1.25
C ALA A 205 -30.07 -36.23 1.09
N LYS A 206 -29.88 -35.52 2.21
CA LYS A 206 -29.49 -34.10 2.19
C LYS A 206 -28.32 -34.00 1.20
N PRO A 207 -28.35 -33.03 0.25
CA PRO A 207 -27.25 -32.90 -0.68
C PRO A 207 -25.98 -32.75 0.13
N VAL A 208 -25.06 -33.69 -0.04
CA VAL A 208 -23.76 -33.67 0.64
C VAL A 208 -23.02 -32.51 0.02
N GLY A 209 -23.19 -31.34 0.64
CA GLY A 209 -22.51 -30.11 0.31
C GLY A 209 -21.02 -30.38 0.13
N ALA A 210 -20.43 -29.75 -0.87
CA ALA A 210 -19.05 -30.00 -1.26
C ALA A 210 -18.12 -29.37 -0.21
N ARG A 211 -18.02 -30.01 0.96
CA ARG A 211 -17.19 -29.57 2.09
C ARG A 211 -15.81 -29.20 1.58
N TYR A 212 -15.49 -27.93 1.73
CA TYR A 212 -14.21 -27.37 1.34
C TYR A 212 -13.21 -27.73 2.43
N PHE A 213 -12.09 -28.32 2.03
CA PHE A 213 -11.01 -28.70 2.93
C PHE A 213 -9.76 -27.92 2.58
N ARG A 214 -9.05 -27.44 3.61
CA ARG A 214 -7.71 -26.89 3.51
C ARG A 214 -6.77 -27.90 2.85
N THR A 215 -5.86 -27.40 2.01
CA THR A 215 -4.89 -28.22 1.26
C THR A 215 -3.44 -27.94 1.65
N GLY A 216 -3.13 -26.75 2.16
CA GLY A 216 -1.80 -26.35 2.65
C GLY A 216 -1.78 -25.97 4.13
N ALA A 217 -0.59 -25.70 4.68
CA ALA A 217 -0.45 -25.08 5.99
C ALA A 217 -0.61 -23.55 5.88
N GLY A 218 -1.05 -22.89 6.96
CA GLY A 218 -1.20 -21.43 7.01
C GLY A 218 0.12 -20.67 6.78
N SER A 219 1.23 -21.26 7.21
CA SER A 219 2.60 -20.79 6.93
C SER A 219 3.02 -20.87 5.46
N ALA A 220 2.33 -21.68 4.65
CA ALA A 220 2.55 -21.79 3.21
C ALA A 220 1.66 -20.84 2.38
N MET A 221 0.78 -20.05 3.02
CA MET A 221 -0.05 -19.08 2.33
C MET A 221 0.80 -17.93 1.77
N PRO A 222 0.78 -17.65 0.45
CA PRO A 222 1.53 -16.52 -0.11
C PRO A 222 1.11 -15.18 0.54
N PRO A 223 2.06 -14.29 0.90
CA PRO A 223 1.73 -13.01 1.56
C PRO A 223 0.69 -12.18 0.81
N ASP A 224 0.75 -12.19 -0.53
CA ASP A 224 -0.18 -11.48 -1.42
C ASP A 224 -1.64 -11.91 -1.27
N VAL A 225 -1.93 -13.17 -0.88
CA VAL A 225 -3.32 -13.63 -0.68
C VAL A 225 -3.98 -12.83 0.44
N ARG A 226 -3.29 -12.66 1.58
CA ARG A 226 -3.79 -11.88 2.72
C ARG A 226 -3.88 -10.39 2.39
N VAL A 227 -2.84 -9.83 1.78
CA VAL A 227 -2.81 -8.41 1.38
C VAL A 227 -4.00 -8.11 0.45
N ASN A 228 -4.20 -8.92 -0.59
CA ASN A 228 -5.29 -8.73 -1.52
C ASN A 228 -6.67 -8.97 -0.87
N LEU A 229 -6.83 -9.97 -0.01
CA LEU A 229 -8.09 -10.24 0.72
C LEU A 229 -8.52 -9.01 1.54
N VAL A 230 -7.61 -8.46 2.33
CA VAL A 230 -7.84 -7.27 3.16
C VAL A 230 -8.11 -6.05 2.28
N ASN A 231 -7.34 -5.87 1.20
CA ASN A 231 -7.57 -4.78 0.24
C ASN A 231 -8.95 -4.86 -0.42
N ALA A 232 -9.40 -6.05 -0.82
CA ALA A 232 -10.72 -6.26 -1.40
C ALA A 232 -11.83 -5.93 -0.40
N PHE A 233 -11.67 -6.35 0.86
CA PHE A 233 -12.61 -6.04 1.94
C PHE A 233 -12.67 -4.55 2.29
N VAL A 234 -11.52 -3.88 2.42
CA VAL A 234 -11.48 -2.42 2.67
C VAL A 234 -12.04 -1.65 1.47
N LYS A 235 -11.69 -2.05 0.25
CA LYS A 235 -12.18 -1.42 -0.99
C LYS A 235 -13.70 -1.58 -1.17
N LEU A 236 -14.28 -2.71 -0.77
CA LEU A 236 -15.73 -2.97 -0.81
C LEU A 236 -16.55 -1.88 -0.11
N VAL A 237 -15.98 -1.22 0.91
CA VAL A 237 -16.60 -0.09 1.61
C VAL A 237 -16.02 1.25 1.15
N ALA A 238 -14.69 1.39 1.12
CA ALA A 238 -14.02 2.66 0.84
C ALA A 238 -14.32 3.22 -0.56
N TYR A 239 -14.63 2.35 -1.53
CA TYR A 239 -14.99 2.77 -2.90
C TYR A 239 -16.28 3.60 -2.94
N ASP A 240 -17.28 3.25 -2.12
CA ASP A 240 -18.55 3.97 -2.06
C ASP A 240 -18.41 5.38 -1.43
N PHE A 241 -17.35 5.61 -0.64
CA PHE A 241 -16.95 6.94 -0.13
C PHE A 241 -16.09 7.74 -1.13
N GLY A 242 -15.78 7.19 -2.31
CA GLY A 242 -14.89 7.82 -3.29
C GLY A 242 -13.40 7.66 -2.96
N CYS A 243 -13.03 6.57 -2.27
CA CYS A 243 -11.64 6.24 -1.90
C CYS A 243 -11.22 4.89 -2.51
N ASN A 244 -9.93 4.61 -2.52
CA ASN A 244 -9.38 3.34 -3.01
C ASN A 244 -8.16 2.94 -2.21
N VAL A 245 -7.89 1.63 -2.14
CA VAL A 245 -6.68 1.09 -1.50
C VAL A 245 -5.60 0.92 -2.55
N ASN A 246 -4.43 1.52 -2.33
CA ASN A 246 -3.31 1.44 -3.25
C ASN A 246 -1.99 1.21 -2.50
N GLY A 247 -1.16 0.32 -3.05
CA GLY A 247 0.25 0.23 -2.69
C GLY A 247 0.99 1.51 -3.07
N SER A 248 1.92 1.94 -2.23
CA SER A 248 2.72 3.14 -2.48
C SER A 248 3.69 2.92 -3.65
N ARG A 249 3.79 3.91 -4.55
CA ARG A 249 4.70 3.85 -5.72
C ARG A 249 6.16 4.14 -5.35
N VAL A 250 6.38 4.71 -4.17
CA VAL A 250 7.69 4.93 -3.54
C VAL A 250 7.67 4.22 -2.19
N GLU A 251 8.79 3.64 -1.76
CA GLU A 251 8.89 2.97 -0.47
C GLU A 251 8.40 3.89 0.69
N PRO A 252 7.39 3.48 1.46
CA PRO A 252 6.96 4.20 2.66
C PRO A 252 8.09 4.21 3.70
N ARG A 253 8.48 5.40 4.17
CA ARG A 253 9.58 5.58 5.13
C ARG A 253 9.16 6.49 6.27
N LEU A 254 9.20 5.96 7.50
CA LEU A 254 9.09 6.70 8.75
C LEU A 254 10.47 7.30 9.06
N TYR A 255 10.63 8.61 8.93
CA TYR A 255 11.91 9.29 9.12
C TYR A 255 12.15 9.65 10.59
N LEU A 256 13.39 9.43 11.05
CA LEU A 256 13.88 9.74 12.39
C LEU A 256 15.12 10.63 12.27
N ASN A 257 15.02 11.89 12.66
CA ASN A 257 16.09 12.86 12.50
C ASN A 257 16.52 13.39 13.87
N LEU A 258 17.81 13.30 14.21
CA LEU A 258 18.33 13.99 15.38
C LEU A 258 18.30 15.51 15.16
N PRO A 259 18.22 16.30 16.25
CA PRO A 259 18.39 17.75 16.18
C PRO A 259 19.70 18.17 15.50
N THR A 260 19.63 19.26 14.75
CA THR A 260 20.83 19.92 14.20
C THR A 260 21.53 20.66 15.33
N LEU A 261 22.77 20.27 15.62
CA LEU A 261 23.55 20.92 16.67
C LEU A 261 24.17 22.22 16.13
N PRO A 262 24.21 23.31 16.91
CA PRO A 262 25.10 24.42 16.60
C PRO A 262 26.53 23.88 16.53
N ALA A 263 27.31 24.35 15.57
CA ALA A 263 28.72 23.98 15.50
C ALA A 263 29.43 24.46 16.78
N PRO A 264 30.38 23.67 17.32
CA PRO A 264 31.15 24.10 18.49
C PRO A 264 31.84 25.43 18.18
N ALA A 265 31.83 26.34 19.16
CA ALA A 265 32.59 27.58 19.06
C ALA A 265 34.09 27.24 18.91
N PRO A 266 34.87 28.02 18.15
CA PRO A 266 36.23 27.63 17.75
C PRO A 266 37.28 27.54 18.87
N ASP A 267 36.91 27.75 20.14
CA ASP A 267 37.83 27.88 21.28
C ASP A 267 37.76 26.73 22.32
N GLU A 268 36.82 25.77 22.24
CA GLU A 268 36.83 24.59 23.13
C GLU A 268 37.77 23.50 22.62
N VAL A 269 39.07 23.73 22.78
CA VAL A 269 40.10 22.70 22.70
C VAL A 269 40.12 21.92 24.02
N PRO A 270 39.80 20.61 24.05
CA PRO A 270 39.93 19.83 25.28
C PRO A 270 41.41 19.74 25.67
N ALA A 271 41.73 20.08 26.93
CA ALA A 271 43.08 20.14 27.44
C ALA A 271 43.76 18.75 27.39
N VAL A 272 44.67 18.58 26.43
CA VAL A 272 45.50 17.37 26.32
C VAL A 272 46.56 17.39 27.41
N VAL A 273 46.53 16.38 28.28
CA VAL A 273 47.53 16.17 29.33
C VAL A 273 48.88 15.81 28.70
N PRO A 274 49.99 16.49 29.03
CA PRO A 274 51.29 16.24 28.40
C PRO A 274 51.97 15.01 29.02
N GLY A 275 52.43 14.06 28.19
CA GLY A 275 53.07 12.83 28.66
C GLY A 275 53.88 12.07 27.62
N SER A 276 55.19 12.30 27.61
CA SER A 276 56.25 11.51 26.96
C SER A 276 56.38 11.58 25.42
N ALA A 277 57.62 11.76 24.97
CA ALA A 277 58.02 11.92 23.57
C ALA A 277 58.94 10.78 23.13
N THR A 278 59.07 10.53 21.81
CA THR A 278 60.40 10.30 21.18
C THR A 278 60.43 10.45 19.65
N THR A 279 61.54 11.01 19.16
CA THR A 279 62.22 10.81 17.84
C THR A 279 61.51 11.09 16.50
N ALA A 280 61.62 12.36 16.09
CA ALA A 280 62.20 12.88 14.83
C ALA A 280 62.39 12.00 13.57
N SER A 281 62.02 12.59 12.42
CA SER A 281 62.74 12.52 11.12
C SER A 281 62.43 13.79 10.30
N SER A 282 63.32 14.23 9.40
CA SER A 282 63.46 15.64 9.00
C SER A 282 63.47 15.95 7.49
N SER A 283 62.67 16.95 7.08
CA SER A 283 62.94 17.97 6.02
C SER A 283 63.13 17.50 4.55
N PRO A 284 63.06 18.39 3.51
CA PRO A 284 63.00 19.86 3.54
C PRO A 284 61.89 20.56 2.70
N SER A 285 61.89 21.90 2.78
CA SER A 285 61.17 22.94 2.00
C SER A 285 61.30 22.78 0.47
N GLU A 286 60.49 23.35 -0.43
CA GLU A 286 59.98 24.75 -0.64
C GLU A 286 59.00 24.72 -1.87
N PRO A 287 58.41 25.82 -2.41
CA PRO A 287 58.17 27.17 -1.88
C PRO A 287 56.67 27.61 -1.96
N SER A 288 56.38 28.81 -1.45
CA SER A 288 55.05 29.43 -1.40
C SER A 288 54.53 29.99 -2.73
N ALA A 289 53.21 29.84 -2.97
CA ALA A 289 52.44 30.50 -4.03
C ALA A 289 51.28 31.34 -3.43
N PRO A 290 50.78 32.40 -4.10
CA PRO A 290 49.97 33.44 -3.47
C PRO A 290 48.53 33.01 -3.14
N PRO A 291 47.85 33.69 -2.18
CA PRO A 291 46.48 33.37 -1.81
C PRO A 291 45.51 33.71 -2.94
N ALA A 292 44.83 32.69 -3.47
CA ALA A 292 43.66 32.91 -4.30
C ALA A 292 42.54 33.54 -3.45
N ALA A 293 42.06 34.71 -3.87
CA ALA A 293 41.00 35.41 -3.17
C ALA A 293 39.69 34.60 -3.20
N ASN A 294 39.20 34.21 -2.03
CA ASN A 294 37.81 33.76 -1.87
C ASN A 294 36.90 35.00 -1.86
N PRO A 295 35.97 35.17 -2.81
CA PRO A 295 34.79 36.00 -2.56
C PRO A 295 33.88 35.31 -1.53
N ASP A 296 32.99 36.10 -0.92
CA ASP A 296 31.95 35.68 0.03
C ASP A 296 32.41 35.26 1.45
N ALA A 297 33.35 36.02 2.01
CA ALA A 297 33.43 36.20 3.46
C ALA A 297 32.29 37.13 3.96
N GLY A 298 31.06 36.59 4.06
CA GLY A 298 29.86 37.38 4.36
C GLY A 298 28.79 36.70 5.22
N SER A 299 29.11 35.57 5.86
CA SER A 299 28.20 34.84 6.77
C SER A 299 28.96 34.21 7.92
N THR A 300 29.12 34.95 9.02
CA THR A 300 29.78 34.51 10.27
C THR A 300 28.86 33.71 11.18
N THR A 301 28.15 32.73 10.62
CA THR A 301 27.49 31.67 11.40
C THR A 301 28.23 30.37 11.11
N PRO A 302 28.83 29.70 12.11
CA PRO A 302 29.55 28.46 11.87
C PRO A 302 28.56 27.38 11.40
N PRO A 303 28.94 26.52 10.43
CA PRO A 303 28.00 25.64 9.75
C PRO A 303 27.46 24.57 10.71
N ALA A 304 26.21 24.75 11.15
CA ALA A 304 25.53 23.86 12.08
C ALA A 304 25.60 22.39 11.60
N ILE A 305 25.92 21.49 12.51
CA ILE A 305 26.17 20.08 12.20
C ILE A 305 24.80 19.39 12.07
N PRO A 306 24.40 18.91 10.87
CA PRO A 306 23.10 18.28 10.70
C PRO A 306 23.04 17.00 11.52
N GLY A 307 21.98 16.84 12.32
CA GLY A 307 21.75 15.62 13.08
C GLY A 307 21.63 14.40 12.18
N ARG A 308 22.02 13.22 12.70
CA ARG A 308 21.91 11.96 11.95
C ARG A 308 20.46 11.67 11.61
N SER A 309 20.20 11.32 10.35
CA SER A 309 18.90 10.88 9.84
C SER A 309 18.93 9.38 9.60
N SER A 310 17.90 8.68 10.07
CA SER A 310 17.58 7.29 9.72
C SER A 310 16.11 7.17 9.32
N TYR A 311 15.68 5.98 8.91
CA TYR A 311 14.27 5.69 8.67
C TYR A 311 13.96 4.21 8.90
N PHE A 312 12.70 3.93 9.22
CA PHE A 312 12.13 2.59 9.11
C PHE A 312 11.29 2.49 7.83
N GLY A 313 11.57 1.50 6.99
CA GLY A 313 10.72 1.15 5.86
C GLY A 313 9.47 0.39 6.31
N SER A 314 8.35 0.56 5.61
CA SER A 314 7.12 -0.20 5.87
C SER A 314 6.50 -0.71 4.58
N ALA A 315 5.97 -1.95 4.62
CA ALA A 315 5.22 -2.56 3.53
C ALA A 315 3.71 -2.23 3.59
N CYS A 316 3.28 -1.31 4.47
CA CYS A 316 1.88 -0.90 4.55
C CYS A 316 1.40 -0.23 3.26
N GLN A 317 0.15 -0.51 2.90
CA GLN A 317 -0.56 0.19 1.84
C GLN A 317 -1.39 1.32 2.45
N PHE A 318 -2.01 2.16 1.62
CA PHE A 318 -2.83 3.27 2.13
C PHE A 318 -4.18 3.35 1.42
N VAL A 319 -5.16 3.86 2.15
CA VAL A 319 -6.41 4.35 1.59
C VAL A 319 -6.16 5.78 1.12
N PHE A 320 -6.41 6.04 -0.16
CA PHE A 320 -6.37 7.38 -0.77
C PHE A 320 -7.76 7.77 -1.26
N ARG A 321 -8.07 9.07 -1.22
CA ARG A 321 -9.23 9.65 -1.89
C ARG A 321 -8.95 9.66 -3.40
N MET A 322 -9.94 9.20 -4.17
CA MET A 322 -9.87 9.22 -5.63
C MET A 322 -9.96 10.67 -6.15
N PRO A 323 -9.24 11.01 -7.23
CA PRO A 323 -9.30 12.33 -7.83
C PRO A 323 -10.72 12.67 -8.32
N THR A 324 -11.13 13.91 -8.11
CA THR A 324 -12.47 14.39 -8.48
C THR A 324 -12.57 14.80 -9.95
N THR A 325 -11.44 15.09 -10.60
CA THR A 325 -11.38 15.46 -12.02
C THR A 325 -10.86 14.34 -12.92
N ARG A 326 -11.29 14.34 -14.19
CA ARG A 326 -10.86 13.34 -15.19
C ARG A 326 -9.38 13.48 -15.54
N GLU A 327 -8.86 14.69 -15.43
CA GLU A 327 -7.49 15.09 -15.76
C GLU A 327 -6.52 14.55 -14.70
N GLU A 328 -6.83 14.74 -13.41
CA GLU A 328 -6.08 14.15 -12.29
C GLU A 328 -6.14 12.62 -12.31
N ALA A 329 -7.31 12.03 -12.63
CA ALA A 329 -7.48 10.59 -12.78
C ALA A 329 -6.58 10.02 -13.89
N ARG A 330 -6.58 10.65 -15.08
CA ARG A 330 -5.67 10.30 -16.19
C ARG A 330 -4.19 10.50 -15.83
N ALA A 331 -3.89 11.50 -15.02
CA ALA A 331 -2.54 11.75 -14.51
C ALA A 331 -2.12 10.77 -13.40
N GLY A 332 -3.03 9.95 -12.87
CA GLY A 332 -2.79 9.00 -11.77
C GLY A 332 -2.55 9.66 -10.42
N ILE A 333 -3.08 10.88 -10.21
CA ILE A 333 -2.96 11.62 -8.96
C ILE A 333 -3.92 11.03 -7.92
N ALA A 334 -3.47 10.97 -6.66
CA ALA A 334 -4.27 10.51 -5.52
C ALA A 334 -4.07 11.46 -4.32
N ASP A 335 -5.11 11.62 -3.49
CA ASP A 335 -5.08 12.51 -2.32
C ASP A 335 -5.04 11.70 -1.02
N GLY A 336 -4.23 12.11 -0.03
CA GLY A 336 -4.18 11.48 1.29
C GLY A 336 -2.75 11.29 1.81
N PRO A 337 -2.41 10.21 2.55
CA PRO A 337 -3.26 9.07 2.88
C PRO A 337 -4.31 9.38 3.96
N LEU A 338 -5.43 8.67 3.91
CA LEU A 338 -6.50 8.75 4.92
C LEU A 338 -6.24 7.76 6.07
N ALA A 339 -5.85 6.53 5.73
CA ALA A 339 -5.56 5.44 6.65
C ALA A 339 -4.49 4.51 6.04
N ALA A 340 -3.81 3.73 6.88
CA ALA A 340 -2.94 2.64 6.45
C ALA A 340 -3.65 1.28 6.46
N VAL A 341 -3.16 0.36 5.64
CA VAL A 341 -3.52 -1.06 5.65
C VAL A 341 -2.25 -1.87 5.88
N SER A 342 -2.20 -2.62 6.97
CA SER A 342 -1.03 -3.36 7.47
C SER A 342 -1.35 -4.85 7.63
N ALA A 343 -1.35 -5.56 6.49
CA ALA A 343 -1.50 -7.01 6.43
C ALA A 343 -0.14 -7.71 6.62
N ARG A 344 0.02 -8.46 7.71
CA ARG A 344 1.29 -9.05 8.13
C ARG A 344 1.34 -10.53 7.84
N HIS A 345 2.55 -11.06 7.60
CA HIS A 345 2.77 -12.44 7.20
C HIS A 345 3.28 -13.35 8.33
N THR A 346 3.43 -12.84 9.55
CA THR A 346 3.63 -13.66 10.75
C THR A 346 2.50 -14.69 10.86
N THR A 347 2.87 -15.95 11.07
CA THR A 347 1.93 -17.08 11.18
C THR A 347 2.06 -17.84 12.50
N SER A 348 2.83 -17.32 13.44
CA SER A 348 3.04 -17.87 14.78
C SER A 348 3.07 -16.74 15.79
N PHE A 349 2.22 -16.83 16.80
CA PHE A 349 2.24 -16.02 18.02
C PHE A 349 2.15 -16.98 19.21
N SER A 350 2.71 -16.61 20.36
CA SER A 350 2.62 -17.46 21.55
C SER A 350 1.18 -17.57 22.05
N PRO A 351 0.74 -18.76 22.53
CA PRO A 351 -0.55 -18.89 23.22
C PRO A 351 -0.64 -17.95 24.43
N ARG A 352 -1.82 -17.40 24.72
CA ARG A 352 -2.04 -16.50 25.86
C ARG A 352 -1.90 -17.19 27.22
N ASP A 353 -2.16 -18.49 27.29
CA ASP A 353 -2.29 -19.24 28.54
C ASP A 353 -1.03 -20.02 28.96
N SER A 354 0.12 -19.79 28.29
CA SER A 354 1.38 -20.41 28.71
C SER A 354 1.86 -19.79 30.02
N SER A 355 1.65 -20.50 31.13
CA SER A 355 1.97 -20.09 32.50
C SER A 355 3.48 -19.95 32.80
N ASP A 356 4.35 -20.08 31.80
CA ASP A 356 5.79 -19.77 31.87
C ASP A 356 6.06 -18.25 31.89
N SER A 357 5.23 -17.50 32.63
CA SER A 357 5.48 -16.10 33.01
C SER A 357 6.66 -15.94 33.99
N SER A 358 7.38 -17.03 34.29
CA SER A 358 8.60 -17.06 35.10
C SER A 358 9.78 -16.35 34.42
N ASN A 359 9.76 -16.21 33.08
CA ASN A 359 10.53 -15.22 32.36
C ASN A 359 9.57 -14.17 31.80
N GLY A 360 9.61 -12.94 32.32
CA GLY A 360 8.76 -11.82 31.89
C GLY A 360 9.05 -11.27 30.48
N SER A 361 9.53 -12.10 29.54
CA SER A 361 9.64 -11.71 28.14
C SER A 361 8.27 -11.79 27.47
N SER A 362 7.70 -10.63 27.17
CA SER A 362 6.60 -10.47 26.23
C SER A 362 6.85 -11.26 24.94
N ASP A 363 5.79 -11.85 24.38
CA ASP A 363 5.87 -12.61 23.11
C ASP A 363 6.49 -11.73 22.01
N LYS A 364 7.73 -12.06 21.62
CA LYS A 364 8.53 -11.22 20.71
C LYS A 364 7.87 -11.03 19.35
N GLU A 365 7.10 -12.02 18.88
CA GLU A 365 6.32 -11.84 17.65
C GLU A 365 5.21 -10.82 17.86
N SER A 366 4.43 -10.90 18.95
CA SER A 366 3.43 -9.87 19.31
C SER A 366 4.04 -8.47 19.54
N VAL A 367 5.26 -8.38 20.08
CA VAL A 367 5.98 -7.10 20.25
C VAL A 367 6.36 -6.50 18.88
N MET A 368 6.95 -7.30 17.98
CA MET A 368 7.25 -6.89 16.61
C MET A 368 5.99 -6.59 15.78
N ASP A 369 4.88 -7.25 16.10
CA ASP A 369 3.56 -7.04 15.49
C ASP A 369 3.02 -5.64 15.81
N MET A 370 2.98 -5.29 17.10
CA MET A 370 2.66 -3.94 17.58
C MET A 370 3.60 -2.89 16.98
N ALA A 371 4.92 -3.18 16.92
CA ALA A 371 5.87 -2.26 16.31
C ALA A 371 5.54 -1.92 14.84
N ARG A 372 5.10 -2.91 14.05
CA ARG A 372 4.67 -2.70 12.66
C ARG A 372 3.40 -1.87 12.55
N GLU A 373 2.46 -2.01 13.49
CA GLU A 373 1.24 -1.18 13.56
C GLU A 373 1.58 0.28 13.92
N ILE A 374 2.41 0.51 14.95
CA ILE A 374 2.86 1.85 15.34
C ILE A 374 3.66 2.52 14.23
N VAL A 375 4.56 1.79 13.54
CA VAL A 375 5.26 2.32 12.36
C VAL A 375 4.28 2.72 11.26
N ALA A 376 3.27 1.90 10.95
CA ALA A 376 2.26 2.25 9.95
C ALA A 376 1.44 3.50 10.33
N ALA A 377 1.09 3.66 11.61
CA ALA A 377 0.40 4.85 12.13
C ALA A 377 1.27 6.11 12.05
N LEU A 378 2.46 6.10 12.66
CA LEU A 378 3.38 7.25 12.67
C LEU A 378 3.80 7.66 11.25
N LEU A 379 3.96 6.71 10.34
CA LEU A 379 4.25 6.96 8.93
C LEU A 379 3.05 7.61 8.23
N THR A 380 1.82 7.15 8.48
CA THR A 380 0.59 7.79 7.97
C THR A 380 0.50 9.24 8.43
N ALA A 381 0.75 9.50 9.71
CA ALA A 381 0.77 10.85 10.27
C ALA A 381 1.91 11.71 9.69
N GLN A 382 3.13 11.16 9.52
CA GLN A 382 4.21 11.87 8.81
C GLN A 382 3.87 12.15 7.34
N HIS A 383 3.17 11.25 6.65
CA HIS A 383 2.72 11.48 5.27
C HIS A 383 1.68 12.59 5.21
N ARG A 384 0.70 12.61 6.13
CA ARG A 384 -0.32 13.66 6.25
C ARG A 384 0.31 15.02 6.58
N ALA A 385 1.31 15.06 7.46
CA ALA A 385 2.07 16.25 7.82
C ALA A 385 2.94 16.86 6.70
N ARG A 386 3.06 16.22 5.53
CA ARG A 386 3.73 16.78 4.33
C ARG A 386 2.87 17.83 3.60
N GLU A 387 1.61 17.98 3.97
CA GLU A 387 0.69 18.96 3.39
C GLU A 387 1.27 20.38 3.40
N GLY A 388 1.25 21.04 2.23
CA GLY A 388 1.82 22.37 2.05
C GLY A 388 3.36 22.48 2.19
N ARG A 389 4.07 21.39 2.46
CA ARG A 389 5.53 21.38 2.67
C ARG A 389 6.29 20.94 1.42
N ALA A 390 7.59 21.22 1.39
CA ALA A 390 8.53 20.73 0.37
C ALA A 390 9.42 19.61 0.93
N GLU A 391 9.83 18.66 0.09
CA GLU A 391 10.70 17.55 0.53
C GLU A 391 12.11 18.03 0.91
N ARG A 392 12.45 17.92 2.19
CA ARG A 392 13.84 17.98 2.67
C ARG A 392 14.58 16.69 2.28
N ARG A 393 15.25 16.69 1.13
CA ARG A 393 16.11 15.56 0.70
C ARG A 393 17.42 15.55 1.48
N VAL A 394 17.67 14.46 2.22
CA VAL A 394 18.91 14.25 2.99
C VAL A 394 20.13 14.40 2.08
N GLY A 395 21.11 15.21 2.50
CA GLY A 395 22.33 15.45 1.73
C GLY A 395 22.20 16.39 0.53
N LEU A 396 21.00 16.85 0.15
CA LEU A 396 20.85 17.83 -0.93
C LEU A 396 21.62 19.12 -0.59
N GLY A 397 22.57 19.50 -1.45
CA GLY A 397 23.44 20.67 -1.23
C GLY A 397 24.60 20.42 -0.25
N ALA A 398 24.63 19.27 0.44
CA ALA A 398 25.73 18.95 1.34
C ALA A 398 27.04 18.73 0.59
N TRP A 399 28.16 19.13 1.19
CA TRP A 399 29.50 19.09 0.57
C TRP A 399 29.86 17.71 0.02
N TRP A 400 29.41 16.62 0.66
CA TRP A 400 29.70 15.24 0.26
C TRP A 400 28.88 14.77 -0.96
N THR A 401 27.88 15.55 -1.38
CA THR A 401 27.14 15.34 -2.64
C THR A 401 27.51 16.32 -3.75
N THR A 402 28.05 17.47 -3.40
CA THR A 402 28.39 18.55 -4.35
C THR A 402 29.87 18.57 -4.73
N ARG A 403 30.75 18.01 -3.88
CA ARG A 403 32.20 17.92 -4.14
C ARG A 403 32.60 16.52 -4.61
N ARG A 404 33.50 16.46 -5.59
CA ARG A 404 34.18 15.24 -6.03
C ARG A 404 35.10 14.74 -4.90
N ARG A 405 35.15 13.43 -4.66
CA ARG A 405 36.06 12.82 -3.67
C ARG A 405 37.52 12.85 -4.16
N TRP A 406 38.44 12.72 -3.19
CA TRP A 406 39.91 12.65 -3.24
C TRP A 406 40.60 12.49 -4.61
N GLY A 407 41.70 13.24 -4.78
CA GLY A 407 42.79 12.83 -5.68
C GLY A 407 42.58 13.08 -7.18
N GLY A 408 41.83 14.12 -7.58
CA GLY A 408 41.71 14.44 -9.00
C GLY A 408 41.25 15.87 -9.29
N GLY A 409 42.20 16.70 -9.74
CA GLY A 409 41.88 17.67 -10.79
C GLY A 409 41.39 16.96 -12.06
N GLU A 410 40.93 17.71 -13.06
CA GLU A 410 40.47 17.13 -14.32
C GLU A 410 41.55 16.22 -14.93
N GLY A 411 41.25 14.92 -15.08
CA GLY A 411 42.16 13.94 -15.67
C GLY A 411 42.96 13.04 -14.70
N GLY A 412 42.84 13.18 -13.38
CA GLY A 412 43.53 12.27 -12.43
C GLY A 412 43.17 10.78 -12.66
N PRO A 413 44.13 9.84 -12.71
CA PRO A 413 43.86 8.42 -12.93
C PRO A 413 43.21 7.77 -11.70
N ILE A 414 42.15 7.01 -11.93
CA ILE A 414 41.50 6.14 -10.92
C ILE A 414 42.19 4.76 -10.93
N GLY A 415 42.10 4.01 -9.82
CA GLY A 415 42.63 2.65 -9.72
C GLY A 415 42.11 1.72 -10.82
N ARG A 416 42.86 0.64 -11.10
CA ARG A 416 42.63 -0.34 -12.19
C ARG A 416 41.37 -1.22 -12.03
N GLU A 417 40.36 -0.76 -11.31
CA GLU A 417 39.13 -1.51 -11.00
C GLU A 417 38.00 -1.29 -12.03
N VAL A 418 38.18 -0.38 -12.99
CA VAL A 418 37.22 -0.15 -14.09
C VAL A 418 37.50 -1.03 -15.33
N ASP A 419 38.77 -1.37 -15.59
CA ASP A 419 39.16 -2.11 -16.79
C ASP A 419 38.56 -3.53 -16.84
N SER A 420 38.42 -4.18 -15.68
CA SER A 420 37.85 -5.53 -15.52
C SER A 420 36.41 -5.67 -16.02
N ASN A 421 35.61 -4.61 -16.04
CA ASN A 421 34.20 -4.64 -16.47
C ASN A 421 33.99 -4.23 -17.94
N SER A 422 35.05 -3.86 -18.67
CA SER A 422 34.95 -3.52 -20.09
C SER A 422 35.33 -4.66 -21.05
N ALA A 423 35.92 -5.74 -20.52
CA ALA A 423 36.49 -6.83 -21.30
C ALA A 423 35.54 -8.02 -21.59
N THR A 424 34.30 -8.02 -21.09
CA THR A 424 33.38 -9.17 -21.22
C THR A 424 32.04 -8.78 -21.84
N SER A 425 32.05 -8.31 -23.09
CA SER A 425 30.83 -8.21 -23.90
C SER A 425 31.08 -8.27 -25.40
N THR A 426 31.30 -9.47 -25.95
CA THR A 426 30.94 -9.83 -27.34
C THR A 426 30.81 -11.37 -27.44
N THR A 427 29.59 -11.86 -27.71
CA THR A 427 29.19 -13.24 -28.12
C THR A 427 29.81 -14.45 -27.38
N THR A 428 29.02 -15.32 -26.74
CA THR A 428 28.20 -16.33 -27.44
C THR A 428 27.08 -16.87 -26.53
N SER A 429 25.98 -17.31 -27.14
CA SER A 429 24.76 -17.79 -26.49
C SER A 429 24.74 -19.29 -26.20
N THR A 430 24.55 -19.69 -24.93
CA THR A 430 23.85 -20.94 -24.57
C THR A 430 23.11 -20.78 -23.23
N SER A 431 22.00 -21.49 -23.09
CA SER A 431 21.01 -21.37 -22.00
C SER A 431 21.34 -22.14 -20.73
N SER A 432 21.06 -21.56 -19.56
CA SER A 432 20.62 -22.29 -18.36
C SER A 432 19.59 -21.49 -17.56
N THR A 433 18.73 -22.20 -16.85
CA THR A 433 17.38 -21.77 -16.48
C THR A 433 17.30 -21.09 -15.11
N SER A 434 16.59 -19.96 -15.03
CA SER A 434 16.03 -19.43 -13.77
C SER A 434 14.66 -18.80 -14.03
N THR A 435 13.63 -19.39 -13.43
CA THR A 435 12.22 -19.16 -13.78
C THR A 435 11.70 -17.83 -13.24
N THR A 436 11.41 -16.87 -14.13
CA THR A 436 10.51 -15.74 -13.83
C THR A 436 9.19 -15.95 -14.57
N ILE A 437 8.11 -16.23 -13.84
CA ILE A 437 6.79 -16.43 -14.44
C ILE A 437 6.27 -15.09 -14.96
N ARG A 438 6.06 -15.01 -16.28
CA ARG A 438 5.38 -13.86 -16.91
C ARG A 438 3.91 -13.88 -16.53
N LEU A 439 3.44 -12.82 -15.87
CA LEU A 439 2.02 -12.52 -15.75
C LEU A 439 1.41 -12.36 -17.15
N ARG A 440 0.46 -13.23 -17.48
CA ARG A 440 -0.32 -13.14 -18.72
C ARG A 440 -1.40 -12.08 -18.50
N ALA A 441 -1.29 -10.96 -19.21
CA ALA A 441 -2.38 -9.98 -19.25
C ALA A 441 -3.61 -10.64 -19.90
N SER A 442 -4.76 -10.54 -19.22
CA SER A 442 -6.09 -10.84 -19.76
C SER A 442 -6.87 -9.52 -19.92
N PRO A 443 -7.80 -9.44 -20.88
CA PRO A 443 -8.23 -8.16 -21.44
C PRO A 443 -9.15 -7.37 -20.52
N ALA A 444 -9.13 -6.04 -20.70
CA ALA A 444 -10.11 -5.15 -20.11
C ALA A 444 -11.51 -5.46 -20.67
N VAL A 445 -12.44 -5.81 -19.79
CA VAL A 445 -13.87 -5.85 -20.11
C VAL A 445 -14.40 -4.44 -20.00
N ALA A 446 -14.82 -3.86 -21.14
CA ALA A 446 -15.52 -2.59 -21.15
C ALA A 446 -16.94 -2.80 -20.62
N SER A 447 -17.28 -2.17 -19.49
CA SER A 447 -18.67 -2.10 -19.03
C SER A 447 -19.46 -1.16 -19.96
N ILE A 448 -20.36 -1.74 -20.73
CA ILE A 448 -21.34 -1.01 -21.55
C ILE A 448 -22.40 -0.43 -20.61
N LEU A 449 -22.71 0.86 -20.75
CA LEU A 449 -23.92 1.44 -20.15
C LEU A 449 -25.15 0.83 -20.84
N ALA A 450 -26.00 0.16 -20.08
CA ALA A 450 -27.35 -0.17 -20.49
C ALA A 450 -28.33 0.77 -19.80
N THR A 451 -28.71 1.85 -20.49
CA THR A 451 -29.81 2.73 -20.06
C THR A 451 -31.12 2.14 -20.57
N THR A 452 -32.01 1.73 -19.67
CA THR A 452 -33.38 1.35 -20.01
C THR A 452 -34.30 2.56 -19.89
N ALA A 453 -34.91 2.99 -20.99
CA ALA A 453 -36.07 3.87 -21.02
C ALA A 453 -36.98 3.43 -22.17
N ALA A 454 -38.30 3.50 -21.96
CA ALA A 454 -39.30 2.93 -22.86
C ALA A 454 -39.81 3.93 -23.92
N ASP A 455 -40.28 3.38 -25.04
CA ASP A 455 -41.15 3.99 -26.04
C ASP A 455 -42.63 3.90 -25.56
N PRO A 456 -43.64 4.64 -26.08
CA PRO A 456 -43.98 4.73 -27.53
C PRO A 456 -44.41 6.12 -28.07
N GLY A 457 -44.36 6.33 -29.40
CA GLY A 457 -45.10 7.43 -30.06
C GLY A 457 -44.88 7.69 -31.58
N ASP A 458 -45.72 7.06 -32.41
CA ASP A 458 -46.24 7.45 -33.76
C ASP A 458 -45.38 7.73 -35.03
N GLU A 459 -45.75 6.97 -36.07
CA GLU A 459 -46.04 7.31 -37.49
C GLU A 459 -45.12 8.18 -38.40
N ALA A 460 -44.49 7.47 -39.36
CA ALA A 460 -44.87 7.45 -40.80
C ALA A 460 -43.99 8.13 -41.90
N VAL A 461 -44.16 7.55 -43.11
CA VAL A 461 -43.88 8.07 -44.48
C VAL A 461 -42.50 7.77 -45.14
N GLU A 462 -42.49 6.66 -45.90
CA GLU A 462 -41.70 6.35 -47.14
C GLU A 462 -42.08 7.30 -48.32
N PRO A 463 -41.40 7.39 -49.50
CA PRO A 463 -40.73 6.25 -50.15
C PRO A 463 -39.46 6.44 -51.02
N GLY A 464 -38.74 5.31 -51.20
CA GLY A 464 -38.48 4.69 -52.51
C GLY A 464 -37.33 5.19 -53.44
N THR A 465 -36.47 4.25 -53.88
CA THR A 465 -36.48 3.64 -55.24
C THR A 465 -35.17 2.86 -55.53
N THR A 466 -35.29 1.63 -56.05
CA THR A 466 -34.22 0.67 -56.47
C THR A 466 -33.95 0.78 -58.01
N PRO A 467 -33.22 -0.12 -58.74
CA PRO A 467 -32.43 -1.34 -58.43
C PRO A 467 -30.96 -1.26 -58.98
N SER A 468 -30.13 -2.29 -59.27
CA SER A 468 -30.29 -3.76 -59.33
C SER A 468 -28.95 -4.55 -59.19
N GLU A 469 -29.07 -5.89 -59.38
CA GLU A 469 -28.14 -6.96 -59.84
C GLU A 469 -26.67 -6.64 -60.25
N GLY A 470 -25.68 -7.54 -60.12
CA GLY A 470 -25.67 -8.89 -59.49
C GLY A 470 -24.69 -9.90 -60.16
N SER A 471 -24.11 -10.80 -59.34
CA SER A 471 -23.46 -12.12 -59.69
C SER A 471 -21.94 -12.21 -59.94
N ASP A 472 -21.30 -13.17 -59.25
CA ASP A 472 -19.85 -13.54 -59.27
C ASP A 472 -19.51 -14.76 -60.21
N PRO A 473 -18.49 -15.62 -59.97
CA PRO A 473 -17.17 -15.67 -60.65
C PRO A 473 -16.90 -17.03 -61.38
N PRO A 474 -15.66 -17.45 -61.79
CA PRO A 474 -14.74 -18.21 -60.88
C PRO A 474 -13.19 -18.37 -61.23
N THR A 475 -12.38 -18.90 -60.27
CA THR A 475 -11.20 -19.85 -60.35
C THR A 475 -9.82 -19.59 -61.08
N VAL A 476 -8.76 -19.21 -60.31
CA VAL A 476 -7.43 -19.87 -59.94
C VAL A 476 -6.77 -20.98 -60.85
N PRO A 477 -5.42 -21.30 -60.93
CA PRO A 477 -4.06 -20.61 -60.93
C PRO A 477 -3.10 -21.16 -62.08
N PRO A 478 -1.74 -21.44 -61.99
CA PRO A 478 -0.47 -20.83 -61.45
C PRO A 478 0.66 -20.66 -62.58
N PRO A 479 2.01 -20.86 -62.40
CA PRO A 479 3.08 -20.14 -61.63
C PRO A 479 4.37 -19.71 -62.45
N GLY A 480 5.32 -19.00 -61.80
CA GLY A 480 6.78 -18.90 -62.16
C GLY A 480 7.19 -17.85 -63.22
N ASP A 481 8.45 -17.38 -63.34
CA ASP A 481 9.66 -17.51 -62.50
C ASP A 481 10.75 -16.44 -62.86
N THR A 482 11.76 -16.26 -62.00
CA THR A 482 13.13 -15.68 -62.25
C THR A 482 13.41 -14.31 -62.95
N ALA A 483 14.02 -13.40 -62.17
CA ALA A 483 15.36 -12.78 -62.35
C ALA A 483 15.72 -11.63 -63.36
N ALA A 484 16.65 -10.78 -62.87
CA ALA A 484 17.74 -10.04 -63.53
C ALA A 484 17.55 -8.57 -64.06
N LEU A 485 18.34 -7.68 -63.43
CA LEU A 485 18.85 -6.36 -63.88
C LEU A 485 20.00 -6.55 -64.93
N PRO A 486 20.48 -5.56 -65.74
CA PRO A 486 21.05 -4.28 -65.26
C PRO A 486 21.14 -3.03 -66.20
N ALA A 487 21.69 -1.94 -65.63
CA ALA A 487 22.38 -0.76 -66.24
C ALA A 487 21.60 0.15 -67.23
N SER A 488 21.41 1.46 -67.02
CA SER A 488 22.34 2.58 -66.73
C SER A 488 23.13 3.10 -67.96
N VAL A 489 22.96 4.39 -68.31
CA VAL A 489 23.99 5.42 -68.66
C VAL A 489 23.39 6.61 -69.48
N PHE A 490 23.49 7.85 -68.92
CA PHE A 490 23.72 9.20 -69.53
C PHE A 490 23.00 9.65 -70.86
N ALA A 491 22.77 10.94 -71.22
CA ALA A 491 23.28 12.24 -70.75
C ALA A 491 22.40 13.45 -71.21
N ARG A 492 22.52 14.62 -70.54
CA ARG A 492 22.72 16.01 -71.08
C ARG A 492 21.78 16.58 -72.21
N ARG A 493 21.47 17.89 -72.34
CA ARG A 493 21.80 19.20 -71.67
C ARG A 493 21.02 20.36 -72.35
N LYS A 494 20.63 21.43 -71.64
CA LYS A 494 20.90 22.88 -71.96
C LYS A 494 20.09 23.89 -71.11
N SER A 495 20.73 25.01 -70.80
CA SER A 495 20.23 26.31 -70.25
C SER A 495 20.82 27.43 -71.16
N PRO A 496 20.75 28.79 -70.94
CA PRO A 496 20.69 29.63 -69.71
C PRO A 496 19.59 30.75 -69.75
N GLN A 497 19.37 31.67 -68.80
CA GLN A 497 20.16 32.83 -68.26
C GLN A 497 19.63 33.18 -66.83
N HIS A 498 20.43 33.31 -65.75
CA HIS A 498 21.15 34.51 -65.21
C HIS A 498 20.23 35.73 -64.92
N HIS A 499 20.25 36.50 -63.79
CA HIS A 499 20.97 36.60 -62.48
C HIS A 499 20.17 37.58 -61.54
N PRO A 500 20.53 37.98 -60.27
CA PRO A 500 21.65 37.64 -59.35
C PRO A 500 21.22 37.20 -57.90
N VAL A 501 22.20 37.07 -56.98
CA VAL A 501 22.16 36.65 -55.54
C VAL A 501 23.04 37.63 -54.71
N PRO A 502 23.04 37.74 -53.35
CA PRO A 502 23.26 36.62 -52.40
C PRO A 502 22.72 36.72 -50.93
N SER A 503 22.67 35.59 -50.21
CA SER A 503 23.47 35.30 -48.99
C SER A 503 23.00 34.02 -48.28
N LEU A 504 23.87 33.40 -47.48
CA LEU A 504 23.71 32.03 -46.98
C LEU A 504 23.19 31.97 -45.53
N SER A 505 22.41 30.93 -45.20
CA SER A 505 22.59 30.25 -43.91
C SER A 505 22.53 28.73 -44.12
N SER A 506 23.57 28.03 -43.65
CA SER A 506 23.69 26.58 -43.73
C SER A 506 23.23 25.94 -42.42
N ARG A 507 22.39 24.92 -42.54
CA ARG A 507 21.79 24.16 -41.43
C ARG A 507 22.87 23.33 -40.72
N PRO A 508 23.10 23.47 -39.40
CA PRO A 508 24.10 22.67 -38.70
C PRO A 508 23.74 21.18 -38.69
N GLN A 509 24.72 20.32 -38.93
CA GLN A 509 24.55 18.87 -38.85
C GLN A 509 24.35 18.42 -37.40
N ARG A 510 23.46 17.46 -37.21
CA ARG A 510 23.14 16.84 -35.91
C ARG A 510 24.35 16.05 -35.41
N SER A 511 25.07 16.58 -34.42
CA SER A 511 26.22 15.90 -33.83
C SER A 511 25.78 14.59 -33.17
N LYS A 512 26.52 13.50 -33.43
CA LYS A 512 26.34 12.22 -32.71
C LYS A 512 26.77 12.45 -31.27
N ALA A 513 25.82 12.39 -30.33
CA ALA A 513 26.11 12.53 -28.90
C ALA A 513 27.14 11.48 -28.47
N ARG A 514 28.30 11.92 -27.95
CA ARG A 514 29.30 11.04 -27.34
C ARG A 514 28.65 10.29 -26.18
N ARG A 515 28.55 8.97 -26.28
CA ARG A 515 27.90 8.12 -25.27
C ARG A 515 28.78 7.96 -24.02
N THR A 516 28.75 8.98 -23.17
CA THR A 516 28.67 8.87 -21.70
C THR A 516 29.64 7.99 -20.91
N THR A 517 30.83 7.62 -21.43
CA THR A 517 31.86 7.00 -20.57
C THR A 517 32.32 7.97 -19.46
N LEU A 518 32.51 9.25 -19.79
CA LEU A 518 32.81 10.33 -18.83
C LEU A 518 31.76 10.46 -17.72
N ALA A 519 30.48 10.24 -18.04
CA ALA A 519 29.40 10.32 -17.06
C ALA A 519 29.49 9.20 -16.01
N ILE A 520 30.04 8.03 -16.34
CA ILE A 520 30.26 6.95 -15.37
C ILE A 520 31.41 7.32 -14.42
N TYR A 521 32.52 7.88 -14.93
CA TYR A 521 33.63 8.36 -14.11
C TYR A 521 33.23 9.50 -13.15
N ASP A 522 32.41 10.44 -13.61
CA ASP A 522 31.88 11.51 -12.76
C ASP A 522 30.85 11.00 -11.74
N ASN A 523 30.06 9.97 -12.09
CA ASN A 523 29.16 9.30 -11.15
C ASN A 523 29.89 8.55 -10.03
N TYR A 524 31.06 7.97 -10.30
CA TYR A 524 31.85 7.28 -9.29
C TYR A 524 32.50 8.26 -8.30
N ARG A 525 32.86 9.47 -8.76
CA ARG A 525 33.54 10.50 -7.95
C ARG A 525 32.63 11.27 -6.99
N MET A 526 31.31 11.19 -7.13
CA MET A 526 30.35 11.98 -6.33
C MET A 526 29.30 11.07 -5.71
N VAL A 527 29.09 11.18 -4.39
CA VAL A 527 27.96 10.50 -3.75
C VAL A 527 26.69 11.27 -4.10
N ARG A 528 25.82 10.68 -4.92
CA ARG A 528 24.54 11.33 -5.24
C ARG A 528 23.66 11.38 -3.99
N PRO A 529 22.88 12.47 -3.76
CA PRO A 529 21.86 12.45 -2.73
C PRO A 529 20.83 11.35 -3.05
N PRO A 530 20.15 10.77 -2.05
CA PRO A 530 19.07 9.84 -2.28
C PRO A 530 18.02 10.39 -3.25
N SER A 531 17.36 9.49 -3.97
CA SER A 531 16.17 9.84 -4.74
C SER A 531 15.07 10.40 -3.82
N SER A 532 14.16 11.17 -4.41
CA SER A 532 12.95 11.61 -3.72
C SER A 532 12.20 10.41 -3.11
N SER A 533 11.87 10.53 -1.84
CA SER A 533 11.06 9.61 -1.03
C SER A 533 9.57 9.97 -1.07
N TRP A 534 9.24 11.12 -1.63
CA TRP A 534 7.87 11.61 -1.80
C TRP A 534 7.32 11.19 -3.16
N ASP A 535 6.11 10.64 -3.18
CA ASP A 535 5.46 10.26 -4.41
C ASP A 535 4.93 11.51 -5.13
N LYS A 536 5.51 11.83 -6.30
CA LYS A 536 5.12 12.95 -7.17
C LYS A 536 3.70 12.86 -7.72
N LYS A 537 3.03 11.73 -7.51
CA LYS A 537 1.64 11.46 -7.89
C LYS A 537 0.71 11.34 -6.68
N VAL A 538 1.17 11.72 -5.49
CA VAL A 538 0.33 11.90 -4.29
C VAL A 538 0.29 13.38 -3.91
N ARG A 539 -0.92 13.93 -3.71
CA ARG A 539 -1.09 15.16 -2.93
C ARG A 539 -1.21 14.76 -1.47
N TYR A 540 -0.14 15.01 -0.73
CA TYR A 540 -0.13 14.75 0.71
C TYR A 540 -1.06 15.73 1.42
N SER A 541 -2.04 15.20 2.16
CA SER A 541 -3.07 16.00 2.85
C SER A 541 -3.60 15.28 4.10
N ALA A 542 -3.83 16.02 5.18
CA ALA A 542 -4.35 15.54 6.46
C ALA A 542 -5.89 15.43 6.47
N ILE A 543 -6.45 14.78 5.44
CA ILE A 543 -7.90 14.65 5.23
C ILE A 543 -8.59 14.05 6.46
N GLY A 544 -9.61 14.74 6.98
CA GLY A 544 -10.38 14.30 8.15
C GLY A 544 -9.69 14.50 9.50
N ARG A 545 -8.54 15.19 9.56
CA ARG A 545 -7.98 15.68 10.83
C ARG A 545 -8.89 16.78 11.41
N GLU A 546 -9.04 16.79 12.72
CA GLU A 546 -9.80 17.81 13.43
C GLU A 546 -9.14 19.21 13.28
N PRO A 547 -9.90 20.26 12.90
CA PRO A 547 -9.36 21.62 12.80
C PRO A 547 -8.86 22.14 14.16
N GLY A 548 -7.69 22.77 14.17
CA GLY A 548 -7.10 23.36 15.38
C GLY A 548 -6.56 22.38 16.43
N ALA A 549 -6.79 21.07 16.29
CA ALA A 549 -6.24 20.06 17.20
C ALA A 549 -4.70 20.01 17.15
N ASP A 550 -4.08 19.76 18.31
CA ASP A 550 -2.65 19.56 18.47
C ASP A 550 -2.20 18.10 18.22
N TYR A 551 -3.10 17.27 17.71
CA TYR A 551 -2.90 15.87 17.33
C TYR A 551 -3.50 15.54 15.95
N ASP A 552 -3.17 14.36 15.43
CA ASP A 552 -3.78 13.75 14.25
C ASP A 552 -4.26 12.34 14.60
N ASP A 553 -5.57 12.10 14.55
CA ASP A 553 -6.17 10.78 14.74
C ASP A 553 -6.08 9.98 13.42
N VAL A 554 -5.10 9.08 13.33
CA VAL A 554 -4.85 8.24 12.15
C VAL A 554 -5.33 6.82 12.36
N PHE A 555 -5.82 6.18 11.29
CA PHE A 555 -6.33 4.82 11.35
C PHE A 555 -5.39 3.81 10.68
N VAL A 556 -5.27 2.63 11.28
CA VAL A 556 -4.57 1.47 10.71
C VAL A 556 -5.53 0.30 10.66
N VAL A 557 -5.87 -0.14 9.45
CA VAL A 557 -6.52 -1.44 9.22
C VAL A 557 -5.45 -2.51 9.34
N SER A 558 -5.57 -3.32 10.38
CA SER A 558 -4.61 -4.33 10.78
C SER A 558 -5.11 -5.73 10.39
N ALA A 559 -4.22 -6.60 9.89
CA ALA A 559 -4.61 -7.95 9.51
C ALA A 559 -3.50 -9.00 9.70
N VAL A 560 -3.87 -10.14 10.25
CA VAL A 560 -3.05 -11.36 10.41
C VAL A 560 -3.92 -12.58 10.05
N PHE A 561 -3.34 -13.69 9.63
CA PHE A 561 -4.12 -14.88 9.19
C PHE A 561 -5.24 -14.53 8.19
N HIS A 562 -6.50 -14.81 8.55
CA HIS A 562 -7.77 -14.41 7.95
C HIS A 562 -8.56 -13.42 8.85
N HIS A 563 -7.88 -12.78 9.81
CA HIS A 563 -8.47 -11.85 10.78
C HIS A 563 -8.14 -10.39 10.45
N ILE A 564 -9.07 -9.49 10.83
CA ILE A 564 -8.93 -8.03 10.71
C ILE A 564 -9.20 -7.35 12.06
N SER A 565 -8.51 -6.24 12.34
CA SER A 565 -8.74 -5.33 13.46
C SER A 565 -8.52 -3.89 12.97
N ILE A 566 -9.14 -2.89 13.61
CA ILE A 566 -8.91 -1.48 13.29
C ILE A 566 -8.34 -0.78 14.52
N LEU A 567 -7.26 -0.02 14.31
CA LEU A 567 -6.65 0.84 15.31
C LEU A 567 -6.92 2.31 14.97
N ARG A 568 -7.36 3.11 15.94
CA ARG A 568 -7.16 4.56 15.96
C ARG A 568 -5.91 4.85 16.77
N VAL A 569 -4.97 5.60 16.20
CA VAL A 569 -3.80 6.11 16.90
C VAL A 569 -3.87 7.63 16.92
N ARG A 570 -3.92 8.21 18.12
CA ARG A 570 -3.82 9.66 18.30
C ARG A 570 -2.35 10.05 18.31
N VAL A 571 -1.88 10.71 17.25
CA VAL A 571 -0.49 11.12 17.10
C VAL A 571 -0.35 12.60 17.45
N PRO A 572 0.29 12.97 18.58
CA PRO A 572 0.54 14.37 18.90
C PRO A 572 1.41 15.04 17.82
N LEU A 573 1.04 16.23 17.35
CA LEU A 573 1.81 16.96 16.35
C LEU A 573 3.21 17.32 16.87
N ARG A 574 3.37 17.48 18.20
CA ARG A 574 4.67 17.65 18.84
C ARG A 574 5.58 16.43 18.66
N LEU A 575 5.06 15.20 18.72
CA LEU A 575 5.84 13.99 18.45
C LEU A 575 6.35 13.99 17.00
N LEU A 576 5.51 14.37 16.03
CA LEU A 576 5.93 14.47 14.63
C LEU A 576 7.09 15.45 14.44
N ARG A 577 7.08 16.61 15.12
CA ARG A 577 8.18 17.57 15.05
C ARG A 577 9.48 17.04 15.69
N VAL A 578 9.38 16.30 16.79
CA VAL A 578 10.56 15.62 17.40
C VAL A 578 11.13 14.57 16.43
N LEU A 579 10.30 13.81 15.72
CA LEU A 579 10.74 12.89 14.66
C LEU A 579 11.38 13.62 13.45
N GLU A 580 10.97 14.86 13.15
CA GLU A 580 11.57 15.72 12.12
C GLU A 580 12.90 16.38 12.55
N GLY A 581 13.20 16.41 13.86
CA GLY A 581 14.45 16.90 14.45
C GLY A 581 14.31 18.12 15.36
N GLU A 582 13.12 18.43 15.90
CA GLU A 582 13.04 19.34 17.04
C GLU A 582 13.63 18.70 18.32
N PRO A 583 14.18 19.48 19.26
CA PRO A 583 14.69 18.98 20.53
C PRO A 583 13.63 18.22 21.34
N ASP A 584 14.01 17.06 21.86
CA ASP A 584 13.24 16.24 22.79
C ASP A 584 13.40 16.79 24.22
N GLU A 585 12.80 17.96 24.44
CA GLU A 585 12.72 18.59 25.76
C GLU A 585 11.65 17.90 26.61
N ARG A 586 11.96 17.69 27.91
CA ARG A 586 10.96 17.31 28.90
C ARG A 586 10.16 18.52 29.35
N ARG A 587 8.90 18.29 29.70
CA ARG A 587 8.02 19.26 30.36
C ARG A 587 8.56 19.60 31.75
N SER A 588 8.10 20.72 32.32
CA SER A 588 8.44 21.14 33.69
C SER A 588 8.01 20.14 34.78
N ASP A 589 7.05 19.26 34.47
CA ASP A 589 6.59 18.14 35.30
C ASP A 589 7.47 16.87 35.15
N GLY A 590 8.49 16.90 34.28
CA GLY A 590 9.35 15.76 33.96
C GLY A 590 8.82 14.83 32.87
N GLY A 591 7.59 15.04 32.39
CA GLY A 591 6.97 14.23 31.34
C GLY A 591 7.53 14.51 29.93
N ARG A 592 7.20 13.61 28.99
CA ARG A 592 7.48 13.77 27.54
C ARG A 592 6.81 15.04 27.00
N SER A 593 7.47 15.84 26.15
CA SER A 593 6.83 17.06 25.60
C SER A 593 5.63 16.80 24.68
N TRP A 594 5.47 15.57 24.16
CA TRP A 594 4.27 15.14 23.43
C TRP A 594 3.26 14.36 24.30
N GLY A 595 3.53 14.13 25.59
CA GLY A 595 2.68 13.30 26.45
C GLY A 595 2.71 11.82 26.06
N LYS A 596 1.61 11.31 25.51
CA LYS A 596 1.38 9.89 25.19
C LYS A 596 0.94 9.69 23.74
N LEU A 597 1.18 8.49 23.21
CA LEU A 597 0.66 8.01 21.94
C LEU A 597 -0.52 7.08 22.24
N GLU A 598 -1.74 7.62 22.26
CA GLU A 598 -2.95 6.84 22.58
C GLU A 598 -3.33 5.93 21.42
N VAL A 599 -3.58 4.65 21.70
CA VAL A 599 -3.93 3.63 20.72
C VAL A 599 -5.19 2.92 21.17
N PHE A 600 -6.24 3.00 20.36
CA PHE A 600 -7.52 2.35 20.58
C PHE A 600 -7.65 1.25 19.53
N ARG A 601 -7.74 -0.02 19.94
CA ARG A 601 -7.77 -1.18 19.04
C ARG A 601 -9.11 -1.91 19.18
N SER A 602 -9.81 -2.15 18.08
CA SER A 602 -10.99 -3.03 18.08
C SER A 602 -10.61 -4.47 18.39
N ARG A 603 -11.57 -5.32 18.79
CA ARG A 603 -11.34 -6.76 18.76
C ARG A 603 -10.91 -7.23 17.36
N TRP A 604 -10.33 -8.43 17.30
CA TRP A 604 -10.13 -9.13 16.05
C TRP A 604 -11.46 -9.71 15.55
N PHE A 605 -11.65 -9.66 14.22
CA PHE A 605 -12.81 -10.19 13.50
C PHE A 605 -12.35 -11.25 12.52
N ASP A 606 -13.00 -12.41 12.52
CA ASP A 606 -12.68 -13.52 11.62
C ASP A 606 -13.44 -13.40 10.29
N PHE A 607 -12.73 -13.33 9.15
CA PHE A 607 -13.37 -13.30 7.83
C PHE A 607 -14.12 -14.59 7.43
N PHE A 608 -13.98 -15.72 8.13
CA PHE A 608 -14.82 -16.90 7.89
C PHE A 608 -16.19 -16.81 8.56
N LEU A 609 -16.36 -16.01 9.61
CA LEU A 609 -17.63 -15.86 10.33
C LEU A 609 -18.47 -14.71 9.73
N PRO A 610 -19.72 -14.95 9.26
CA PRO A 610 -20.54 -13.92 8.63
C PRO A 610 -20.79 -12.68 9.51
N ASP A 611 -21.05 -12.88 10.81
CA ASP A 611 -21.31 -11.79 11.75
C ASP A 611 -20.09 -10.88 11.95
N ASP A 612 -18.89 -11.48 11.98
CA ASP A 612 -17.62 -10.75 12.10
C ASP A 612 -17.29 -9.95 10.83
N ARG A 613 -17.65 -10.46 9.64
CA ARG A 613 -17.58 -9.64 8.40
C ARG A 613 -18.48 -8.41 8.51
N ILE A 614 -19.71 -8.57 9.01
CA ILE A 614 -20.66 -7.46 9.13
C ILE A 614 -20.17 -6.44 10.17
N ALA A 615 -19.65 -6.90 11.31
CA ALA A 615 -19.07 -6.05 12.33
C ALA A 615 -17.81 -5.30 11.85
N ALA A 616 -16.89 -5.98 11.16
CA ALA A 616 -15.73 -5.36 10.55
C ALA A 616 -16.11 -4.38 9.43
N MET A 617 -17.14 -4.68 8.64
CA MET A 617 -17.68 -3.78 7.61
C MET A 617 -18.24 -2.50 8.24
N LYS A 618 -19.05 -2.62 9.31
CA LYS A 618 -19.56 -1.48 10.11
C LYS A 618 -18.42 -0.60 10.63
N LEU A 619 -17.35 -1.19 11.14
CA LEU A 619 -16.17 -0.45 11.62
C LEU A 619 -15.44 0.31 10.50
N ILE A 620 -15.22 -0.31 9.34
CA ILE A 620 -14.64 0.38 8.17
C ILE A 620 -15.58 1.49 7.68
N TRP A 621 -16.90 1.26 7.68
CA TRP A 621 -17.89 2.25 7.26
C TRP A 621 -17.81 3.52 8.10
N VAL A 622 -17.77 3.39 9.44
CA VAL A 622 -17.66 4.56 10.33
C VAL A 622 -16.27 5.19 10.25
N MET A 623 -15.18 4.41 10.14
CA MET A 623 -13.85 4.95 9.88
C MET A 623 -13.83 5.83 8.62
N MET A 624 -14.44 5.36 7.53
CA MET A 624 -14.56 6.12 6.28
C MET A 624 -15.50 7.33 6.41
N ALA A 625 -16.62 7.19 7.12
CA ALA A 625 -17.54 8.30 7.40
C ALA A 625 -16.86 9.42 8.21
N TYR A 626 -16.11 9.06 9.25
CA TYR A 626 -15.30 10.00 10.02
C TYR A 626 -14.24 10.68 9.15
N LEU A 627 -13.40 9.93 8.43
CA LEU A 627 -12.32 10.51 7.63
C LEU A 627 -12.83 11.33 6.43
N MET A 628 -14.02 11.02 5.91
CA MET A 628 -14.61 11.71 4.75
C MET A 628 -15.69 12.75 5.12
N ARG A 629 -15.96 12.97 6.42
CA ARG A 629 -16.90 14.00 6.89
C ARG A 629 -16.55 15.36 6.28
N LYS A 630 -17.57 16.15 5.91
CA LYS A 630 -17.37 17.56 5.55
C LYS A 630 -16.83 18.25 6.80
N GLY A 631 -15.66 18.90 6.69
CA GLY A 631 -15.18 19.77 7.76
C GLY A 631 -15.97 21.07 7.82
N ASP A 632 -15.95 21.72 8.98
CA ASP A 632 -16.45 23.09 9.17
C ASP A 632 -15.47 24.14 8.59
N ASP A 633 -15.01 23.89 7.36
CA ASP A 633 -14.36 24.93 6.58
C ASP A 633 -15.44 25.97 6.23
N VAL A 634 -15.35 27.08 6.96
CA VAL A 634 -15.98 28.36 6.64
C VAL A 634 -15.89 28.57 5.13
N ASP A 635 -17.00 28.92 4.48
CA ASP A 635 -17.00 29.39 3.10
C ASP A 635 -16.15 30.66 3.01
N MET A 636 -14.83 30.49 2.82
CA MET A 636 -13.90 31.47 2.28
C MET A 636 -14.26 31.69 0.82
N LYS A 637 -15.44 32.28 0.68
CA LYS A 637 -16.01 32.84 -0.52
C LYS A 637 -14.95 33.78 -1.07
N MET A 638 -14.30 33.39 -2.16
CA MET A 638 -13.59 34.33 -3.02
C MET A 638 -14.66 35.20 -3.70
N ASP A 639 -15.28 36.08 -2.91
CA ASP A 639 -15.98 37.24 -3.45
C ASP A 639 -14.91 38.10 -4.12
N GLY A 640 -14.94 38.09 -5.45
CA GLY A 640 -13.86 38.63 -6.26
C GLY A 640 -13.73 40.14 -6.17
N THR A 641 -12.48 40.60 -6.31
CA THR A 641 -12.09 41.98 -6.62
C THR A 641 -11.07 41.94 -7.74
#